data_AF-A0A316HWC3-F1
#
_entry.id   AF-A0A316HWC3-F1
#
_cell.length_a   1.000
_cell.length_b   1.000
_cell.length_c   1.000
_cell.angle_alpha   90.00
_cell.angle_beta   90.00
_cell.angle_gamma   90.00
#
_symmetry.space_group_name_H-M   'P 1'
#
loop_
_entity.id
_entity.type
_entity.pdbx_description
1 polymer ?
#
loop_
_entity_poly.entity_id
_entity_poly.type
_entity_poly.pdbx_seq_one_letter_code
_entity_poly.pdbx_strand_id
1 'polypeptide(L)'
;MTDVPLTRSVRLIFEFAADGVRLVEQHQVNITVGLSRDHQAGDYVEVRDRDGRTISRVPVRVGLGTSVETFPQDPYIGSDASRVLTVVVPAPPEADHVAVVRDSERGANSTTQSGIEVLGTFRLQR
;
A
#
# COMPACT_ATOMS: atom_id res chain seq x y z
N MET A 1 31.69 12.19 -0.89
CA MET A 1 30.49 12.17 -0.04
C MET A 1 29.33 11.86 -0.98
N THR A 2 28.95 10.60 -1.08
CA THR A 2 27.92 10.15 -2.03
C THR A 2 26.58 10.64 -1.50
N ASP A 3 25.96 11.58 -2.20
CA ASP A 3 24.57 11.98 -2.00
C ASP A 3 23.71 10.75 -2.27
N VAL A 4 23.28 10.06 -1.21
CA VAL A 4 22.26 9.02 -1.34
C VAL A 4 20.97 9.80 -1.57
N PRO A 5 20.35 9.73 -2.76
CA PRO A 5 19.14 10.50 -3.02
C PRO A 5 18.11 10.12 -1.94
N LEU A 6 17.70 11.11 -1.16
CA LEU A 6 16.65 10.93 -0.16
C LEU A 6 15.39 10.50 -0.91
N THR A 7 15.10 9.20 -0.86
CA THR A 7 13.86 8.67 -1.41
C THR A 7 12.75 9.23 -0.54
N ARG A 8 11.96 10.15 -1.10
CA ARG A 8 10.78 10.69 -0.43
C ARG A 8 9.83 9.54 -0.15
N SER A 9 9.05 9.66 0.92
CA SER A 9 8.01 8.69 1.22
C SER A 9 6.66 9.38 1.28
N VAL A 10 5.60 8.61 1.03
CA VAL A 10 4.23 9.10 1.09
C VAL A 10 3.47 8.24 2.08
N ARG A 11 2.84 8.89 3.06
CA ARG A 11 1.83 8.30 3.91
C ARG A 11 0.52 8.28 3.15
N LEU A 12 -0.12 7.11 3.09
CA LEU A 12 -1.37 6.84 2.41
C LEU A 12 -2.37 6.34 3.44
N ILE A 13 -3.60 6.87 3.39
CA ILE A 13 -4.70 6.43 4.23
C ILE A 13 -5.75 5.82 3.32
N PHE A 14 -6.07 4.54 3.53
CA PHE A 14 -7.09 3.82 2.78
C PHE A 14 -8.30 3.49 3.66
N GLU A 15 -9.48 3.52 3.06
CA GLU A 15 -10.72 3.01 3.65
C GLU A 15 -11.19 1.79 2.85
N PHE A 16 -11.61 0.74 3.55
CA PHE A 16 -12.18 -0.48 2.96
C PHE A 16 -13.68 -0.51 3.20
N ALA A 17 -14.44 -0.23 2.16
CA ALA A 17 -15.89 -0.27 2.16
C ALA A 17 -16.41 -1.52 1.42
N ALA A 18 -17.71 -1.76 1.51
CA ALA A 18 -18.36 -2.88 0.84
C ALA A 18 -18.25 -2.82 -0.70
N ASP A 19 -18.05 -1.62 -1.25
CA ASP A 19 -17.91 -1.37 -2.69
C ASP A 19 -16.44 -1.31 -3.15
N GLY A 20 -15.47 -1.45 -2.25
CA GLY A 20 -14.05 -1.57 -2.58
C GLY A 20 -13.12 -0.75 -1.70
N VAL A 21 -11.91 -0.53 -2.22
CA VAL A 21 -10.87 0.26 -1.54
C VAL A 21 -10.91 1.69 -2.03
N ARG A 22 -10.82 2.64 -1.10
CA ARG A 22 -10.75 4.06 -1.39
C ARG A 22 -9.48 4.63 -0.78
N LEU A 23 -8.81 5.51 -1.50
CA LEU A 23 -7.75 6.31 -0.93
C LEU A 23 -8.38 7.59 -0.36
N VAL A 24 -8.24 7.77 0.95
CA VAL A 24 -8.79 8.90 1.70
C VAL A 24 -7.84 10.10 1.60
N GLU A 25 -6.55 9.88 1.88
CA GLU A 25 -5.55 10.95 1.94
C GLU A 25 -4.14 10.50 1.55
N GLN A 26 -3.34 11.48 1.13
CA GLN A 26 -1.90 11.33 0.86
C GLN A 26 -1.10 12.46 1.50
N HIS A 27 -0.02 12.13 2.19
CA HIS A 27 0.88 13.12 2.76
C HIS A 27 2.34 12.78 2.45
N GLN A 28 3.08 13.73 1.91
CA GLN A 28 4.54 13.60 1.82
C GLN A 28 5.13 13.60 3.23
N VAL A 29 6.01 12.64 3.50
CA VAL A 29 6.68 12.49 4.79
C VAL A 29 8.18 12.39 4.60
N ASN A 30 8.93 13.03 5.49
CA ASN A 30 10.39 13.04 5.47
C ASN A 30 10.96 11.89 6.29
N ILE A 31 10.61 10.67 5.90
CA ILE A 31 11.19 9.45 6.46
C ILE A 31 11.67 8.54 5.34
N THR A 32 12.77 7.82 5.58
CA THR A 32 13.29 6.85 4.63
C THR A 32 12.65 5.49 4.90
N VAL A 33 11.87 5.01 3.94
CA VAL A 33 11.39 3.62 3.92
C VAL A 33 12.21 2.86 2.88
N GLY A 34 12.72 1.68 3.25
CA GLY A 34 13.49 0.85 2.33
C GLY A 34 12.63 0.32 1.19
N LEU A 35 13.23 0.15 0.01
CA LEU A 35 12.61 -0.59 -1.09
C LEU A 35 12.66 -2.09 -0.75
N SER A 36 11.51 -2.71 -0.50
CA SER A 36 11.38 -4.16 -0.38
C SER A 36 10.61 -4.73 -1.56
N ARG A 37 10.94 -5.94 -1.99
CA ARG A 37 10.16 -6.75 -2.94
C ARG A 37 9.90 -8.13 -2.35
N ASP A 38 9.47 -8.15 -1.09
CA ASP A 38 9.14 -9.41 -0.45
C ASP A 38 8.07 -10.15 -1.27
N HIS A 39 8.33 -11.43 -1.53
CA HIS A 39 7.54 -12.28 -2.43
C HIS A 39 6.63 -13.24 -1.67
N GLN A 40 6.55 -13.12 -0.34
CA GLN A 40 5.66 -13.94 0.47
C GLN A 40 4.19 -13.69 0.07
N ALA A 41 3.32 -14.69 0.23
CA ALA A 41 1.88 -14.41 0.23
C ALA A 41 1.48 -13.40 1.31
N GLY A 42 0.44 -12.64 1.00
CA GLY A 42 -0.13 -11.67 1.90
C GLY A 42 -0.70 -10.47 1.18
N ASP A 43 -1.06 -9.48 1.97
CA ASP A 43 -1.60 -8.23 1.49
C ASP A 43 -0.50 -7.17 1.38
N TYR A 44 -0.55 -6.38 0.31
CA TYR A 44 0.51 -5.41 0.01
C TYR A 44 -0.03 -4.10 -0.57
N VAL A 45 0.75 -3.03 -0.35
CA VAL A 45 0.70 -1.83 -1.19
C VAL A 45 1.93 -1.85 -2.09
N GLU A 46 1.71 -1.97 -3.39
CA GLU A 46 2.76 -1.91 -4.39
C GLU A 46 2.92 -0.49 -4.92
N VAL A 47 4.15 -0.01 -4.99
CA VAL A 47 4.51 1.22 -5.70
C VAL A 47 4.91 0.83 -7.11
N ARG A 48 4.28 1.45 -8.11
CA ARG A 48 4.49 1.14 -9.53
C ARG A 48 4.90 2.37 -10.31
N ASP A 49 5.67 2.12 -11.36
CA ASP A 49 5.98 3.13 -12.38
C ASP A 49 4.79 3.35 -13.32
N ARG A 50 4.95 4.26 -14.28
CA ARG A 50 3.92 4.58 -15.29
C ARG A 50 3.56 3.41 -16.20
N ASP A 51 4.46 2.44 -16.36
CA ASP A 51 4.30 1.25 -17.19
C ASP A 51 3.65 0.10 -16.40
N GLY A 52 3.34 0.33 -15.12
CA GLY A 52 2.74 -0.64 -14.21
C GLY A 52 3.75 -1.61 -13.59
N ARG A 53 5.06 -1.39 -13.74
CA ARG A 53 6.09 -2.26 -13.17
C ARG A 53 6.25 -1.95 -11.68
N THR A 54 6.22 -2.99 -10.85
CA THR A 54 6.42 -2.86 -9.40
C THR A 54 7.85 -2.43 -9.09
N ILE A 55 7.97 -1.23 -8.50
CA ILE A 55 9.21 -0.66 -7.98
C ILE A 55 9.50 -1.24 -6.60
N SER A 56 8.49 -1.20 -5.71
CA SER A 56 8.56 -1.72 -4.35
C SER A 56 7.21 -2.26 -3.88
N ARG A 57 7.23 -3.06 -2.82
CA ARG A 57 6.09 -3.73 -2.22
C ARG A 57 6.19 -3.61 -0.71
N VAL A 58 5.17 -3.00 -0.08
CA VAL A 58 5.11 -2.79 1.37
C VAL A 58 4.06 -3.72 1.97
N PRO A 59 4.43 -4.62 2.91
CA PRO A 59 3.49 -5.58 3.49
C PRO A 59 2.48 -4.91 4.43
N VAL A 60 1.22 -5.31 4.30
CA VAL A 60 0.13 -4.96 5.21
C VAL A 60 -0.04 -6.07 6.24
N ARG A 61 0.65 -5.95 7.38
CA ARG A 61 0.77 -7.04 8.37
C ARG A 61 -0.53 -7.39 9.10
N VAL A 62 -1.47 -6.46 9.15
CA VAL A 62 -2.76 -6.62 9.86
C VAL A 62 -3.87 -7.22 8.98
N GLY A 63 -3.58 -7.47 7.70
CA GLY A 63 -4.57 -7.86 6.68
C GLY A 63 -5.42 -6.67 6.19
N LEU A 64 -5.79 -6.69 4.91
CA LEU A 64 -6.62 -5.66 4.28
C LEU A 64 -8.06 -5.79 4.72
N GLY A 65 -8.65 -4.68 5.12
CA GLY A 65 -10.03 -4.61 5.58
C GLY A 65 -10.28 -5.28 6.93
N THR A 66 -9.27 -5.81 7.62
CA THR A 66 -9.41 -6.41 8.96
C THR A 66 -8.96 -5.48 10.08
N SER A 67 -8.22 -4.41 9.74
CA SER A 67 -7.74 -3.43 10.72
C SER A 67 -8.77 -2.32 10.94
N VAL A 68 -9.03 -2.02 12.22
CA VAL A 68 -9.70 -0.81 12.66
C VAL A 68 -8.63 0.11 13.22
N GLU A 69 -7.96 0.86 12.35
CA GLU A 69 -7.11 1.95 12.80
C GLU A 69 -8.00 3.13 13.20
N THR A 70 -8.31 3.25 14.48
CA THR A 70 -8.90 4.47 15.05
C THR A 70 -7.80 5.32 15.65
N PHE A 71 -7.47 6.43 15.00
CA PHE A 71 -6.57 7.44 15.52
C PHE A 71 -7.40 8.70 15.81
N PRO A 72 -7.86 8.94 17.06
CA PRO A 72 -8.73 10.07 17.39
C PRO A 72 -8.15 11.45 17.07
N GLN A 73 -6.85 11.51 16.81
CA GLN A 73 -6.07 12.72 16.56
C GLN A 73 -5.72 12.87 15.08
N ASP A 74 -6.06 11.88 14.26
CA ASP A 74 -5.95 11.95 12.80
C ASP A 74 -7.29 12.47 12.24
N PRO A 75 -7.34 13.71 11.70
CA PRO A 75 -8.59 14.32 11.27
C PRO A 75 -9.23 13.61 10.05
N TYR A 76 -8.48 12.73 9.38
CA TYR A 76 -8.94 12.02 8.18
C TYR A 76 -9.55 10.65 8.50
N ILE A 77 -9.45 10.23 9.76
CA ILE A 77 -9.95 8.96 10.24
C ILE A 77 -11.16 9.26 11.12
N GLY A 78 -12.34 9.25 10.50
CA GLY A 78 -13.60 9.46 11.22
C GLY A 78 -13.83 8.40 12.30
N SER A 79 -14.55 8.77 13.36
CA SER A 79 -14.93 7.84 14.45
C SER A 79 -15.74 6.63 13.97
N ASP A 80 -16.40 6.78 12.82
CA ASP A 80 -17.29 5.77 12.24
C ASP A 80 -16.61 4.98 11.10
N ALA A 81 -15.35 5.29 10.78
CA ALA A 81 -14.60 4.60 9.74
C ALA A 81 -14.27 3.19 10.22
N SER A 82 -14.98 2.20 9.68
CA SER A 82 -14.98 0.85 10.23
C SER A 82 -13.78 0.02 9.82
N ARG A 83 -13.00 0.43 8.80
CA ARG A 83 -11.84 -0.32 8.27
C ARG A 83 -10.84 0.62 7.57
N VAL A 84 -9.88 1.14 8.32
CA VAL A 84 -8.85 2.06 7.81
C VAL A 84 -7.47 1.43 7.87
N LEU A 85 -6.64 1.73 6.88
CA LEU A 85 -5.25 1.34 6.81
C LEU A 85 -4.36 2.55 6.49
N THR A 86 -3.41 2.82 7.36
CA THR A 86 -2.30 3.73 7.12
C THR A 86 -1.08 2.95 6.65
N VAL A 87 -0.51 3.32 5.51
CA VAL A 87 0.77 2.77 5.03
C VAL A 87 1.69 3.90 4.60
N VAL A 88 2.98 3.77 4.90
CA VAL A 88 4.01 4.63 4.31
C VAL A 88 4.75 3.85 3.24
N VAL A 89 4.80 4.40 2.04
CA VAL A 89 5.52 3.81 0.90
C VAL A 89 6.66 4.72 0.44
N PRO A 90 7.76 4.14 -0.09
CA PRO A 90 8.77 4.93 -0.78
C PRO A 90 8.22 5.44 -2.12
N ALA A 91 8.53 6.69 -2.46
CA ALA A 91 8.12 7.37 -3.69
C ALA A 91 9.34 7.96 -4.41
N PRO A 92 10.18 7.10 -5.04
CA PRO A 92 11.27 7.58 -5.89
C PRO A 92 10.74 8.33 -7.13
N PRO A 93 11.57 9.09 -7.87
CA PRO A 93 11.12 9.94 -8.99
C PRO A 93 10.30 9.21 -10.08
N GLU A 94 10.58 7.93 -10.31
CA GLU A 94 9.89 7.07 -11.25
C GLU A 94 8.51 6.57 -10.75
N ALA A 95 8.21 6.72 -9.45
CA ALA A 95 6.93 6.34 -8.87
C ALA A 95 5.80 7.19 -9.45
N ASP A 96 4.69 6.51 -9.72
CA ASP A 96 3.58 7.06 -10.49
C ASP A 96 2.22 6.78 -9.83
N HIS A 97 2.01 5.53 -9.39
CA HIS A 97 0.81 5.12 -8.69
C HIS A 97 1.11 4.00 -7.69
N VAL A 98 0.14 3.74 -6.83
CA VAL A 98 0.12 2.55 -5.97
C VAL A 98 -1.01 1.62 -6.35
N ALA A 99 -0.78 0.33 -6.13
CA ALA A 99 -1.81 -0.70 -6.22
C ALA A 99 -1.95 -1.40 -4.87
N VAL A 100 -3.19 -1.48 -4.36
CA VAL A 100 -3.51 -2.32 -3.20
C VAL A 100 -3.79 -3.71 -3.73
N VAL A 101 -3.00 -4.69 -3.29
CA VAL A 101 -3.04 -6.04 -3.85
C VAL A 101 -3.13 -7.09 -2.76
N ARG A 102 -3.78 -8.20 -3.11
CA ARG A 102 -3.80 -9.43 -2.34
C ARG A 102 -3.07 -10.51 -3.12
N ASP A 103 -1.97 -11.00 -2.56
CA ASP A 103 -1.17 -12.08 -3.12
C ASP A 103 -1.50 -13.38 -2.40
N SER A 104 -2.16 -14.29 -3.10
CA SER A 104 -2.62 -15.57 -2.54
C SER A 104 -1.60 -16.67 -2.87
N GLU A 105 -0.81 -17.14 -1.89
CA GLU A 105 -0.16 -18.46 -2.01
C GLU A 105 -1.18 -19.54 -1.63
N ARG A 106 -1.17 -20.62 -2.40
CA ARG A 106 -2.02 -21.78 -2.15
C ARG A 106 -1.44 -22.63 -1.03
N GLY A 107 -2.30 -23.04 -0.08
CA GLY A 107 -2.04 -24.23 0.73
C GLY A 107 -1.88 -25.48 -0.14
N ALA A 108 -1.05 -26.42 0.31
CA ALA A 108 -0.38 -27.50 -0.44
C ALA A 108 -1.22 -28.46 -1.34
N ASN A 109 -2.54 -28.34 -1.46
CA ASN A 109 -3.39 -29.41 -2.00
C ASN A 109 -4.26 -29.08 -3.21
N SER A 110 -3.88 -28.15 -4.11
CA SER A 110 -4.82 -27.79 -5.17
C SER A 110 -4.20 -27.15 -6.43
N THR A 111 -4.76 -27.50 -7.60
CA THR A 111 -4.10 -27.40 -8.92
C THR A 111 -4.48 -26.13 -9.70
N THR A 112 -4.61 -24.98 -9.04
CA THR A 112 -5.03 -23.72 -9.72
C THR A 112 -4.13 -22.55 -9.34
N GLN A 113 -3.79 -21.74 -10.35
CA GLN A 113 -2.87 -20.60 -10.40
C GLN A 113 -2.71 -19.79 -9.10
N SER A 114 -1.46 -19.46 -8.75
CA SER A 114 -1.13 -18.26 -7.96
C SER A 114 -1.76 -17.04 -8.65
N GLY A 115 -2.43 -16.20 -7.86
CA GLY A 115 -3.14 -15.03 -8.36
C GLY A 115 -2.85 -13.81 -7.49
N ILE A 116 -2.42 -12.74 -8.15
CA ILE A 116 -2.39 -11.40 -7.55
C ILE A 116 -3.72 -10.74 -7.92
N GLU A 117 -4.54 -10.48 -6.91
CA GLU A 117 -5.76 -9.69 -7.05
C GLU A 117 -5.43 -8.22 -6.80
N VAL A 118 -5.83 -7.33 -7.73
CA VAL A 118 -5.69 -5.88 -7.56
C VAL A 118 -7.02 -5.33 -7.05
N LEU A 119 -7.02 -4.83 -5.82
CA LEU A 119 -8.20 -4.32 -5.12
C LEU A 119 -8.46 -2.83 -5.38
N GLY A 120 -7.42 -2.10 -5.79
CA GLY A 120 -7.52 -0.68 -6.14
C GLY A 120 -6.21 -0.13 -6.69
N THR A 121 -6.28 0.92 -7.51
CA THR A 121 -5.11 1.63 -8.05
C THR A 121 -5.29 3.13 -7.88
N PHE A 122 -4.29 3.81 -7.33
CA PHE A 122 -4.38 5.22 -6.93
C PHE A 122 -3.13 5.99 -7.34
N ARG A 123 -3.33 7.13 -8.00
CA ARG A 123 -2.24 8.02 -8.44
C ARG A 123 -1.53 8.62 -7.22
N LEU A 124 -0.21 8.63 -7.24
CA LEU A 124 0.56 9.35 -6.23
C LEU A 124 0.53 10.85 -6.52
N GLN A 125 0.24 11.65 -5.50
CA GLN A 125 0.36 13.11 -5.59
C GLN A 125 1.83 13.52 -5.45
N ARG A 126 2.30 14.40 -6.32
CA ARG A 126 3.69 14.88 -6.38
C ARG A 126 3.82 16.27 -5.79
#